data_AF-A0A925UYZ4-F1
#
_entry.id   AF-A0A925UYZ4-F1
#
_cell.length_a   1.000
_cell.length_b   1.000
_cell.length_c   1.000
_cell.angle_alpha   90.00
_cell.angle_beta   90.00
_cell.angle_gamma   90.00
#
_symmetry.space_group_name_H-M   'P 1'
#
loop_
_entity.id
_entity.type
_entity.pdbx_description
1 polymer ?
#
loop_
_entity_poly.entity_id
_entity_poly.type
_entity_poly.pdbx_seq_one_letter_code
_entity_poly.pdbx_strand_id
1 'polypeptide(L)'
;MKLGWRFFIVFAAVGAGLYLSRKPWEVYRDQDYKSKEISAEMQAAEKERERLLKDKMKIDNPIGREQIIRDRGWIKNGEKPIEK
;
A
#
# COMPACT_ATOMS: atom_id res chain seq x y z
N MET A 1 54.55 -17.23 -25.93
CA MET A 1 53.10 -17.31 -26.26
C MET A 1 52.18 -17.70 -25.10
N LYS A 2 52.57 -18.53 -24.13
CA LYS A 2 51.66 -18.99 -23.05
C LYS A 2 51.25 -17.91 -22.02
N LEU A 3 52.06 -16.86 -21.83
CA LEU A 3 51.81 -15.83 -20.81
C LEU A 3 50.75 -14.81 -21.25
N GLY A 4 50.80 -14.32 -22.50
CA GLY A 4 49.80 -13.40 -23.05
C GLY A 4 48.39 -13.99 -23.10
N TRP A 5 48.28 -15.28 -23.40
CA TRP A 5 47.01 -16.02 -23.37
C TRP A 5 46.37 -16.06 -21.98
N ARG A 6 47.18 -16.23 -20.93
CA ARG A 6 46.70 -16.21 -19.54
C ARG A 6 46.14 -14.84 -19.15
N PHE A 7 46.84 -13.76 -19.51
CA PHE A 7 46.34 -12.41 -19.25
C PHE A 7 45.04 -12.12 -19.98
N PHE A 8 44.91 -12.55 -21.24
CA PHE A 8 43.67 -12.41 -21.99
C PHE A 8 42.48 -13.10 -21.30
N ILE A 9 42.66 -14.34 -20.82
CA ILE A 9 41.60 -15.06 -20.09
C ILE A 9 41.21 -14.31 -18.81
N VAL A 10 42.18 -13.82 -18.03
CA VAL A 10 41.90 -13.07 -16.81
C VAL A 10 41.12 -11.79 -17.12
N PHE A 11 41.53 -11.02 -18.13
CA PHE A 11 40.81 -9.82 -18.54
C PHE A 11 39.39 -10.12 -19.04
N ALA A 12 39.21 -11.19 -19.81
CA ALA A 12 37.89 -11.62 -20.28
C ALA A 12 36.97 -12.03 -19.11
N ALA A 13 37.51 -12.74 -18.11
CA ALA A 13 36.77 -13.14 -16.91
C ALA A 13 36.35 -11.94 -16.06
N VAL A 14 37.25 -10.97 -15.84
CA VAL A 14 36.95 -9.73 -15.10
C VAL A 14 35.90 -8.91 -15.86
N GLY A 15 36.05 -8.76 -17.17
CA GLY A 15 35.08 -8.05 -18.02
C GLY A 15 33.70 -8.70 -17.99
N ALA A 16 33.64 -10.03 -18.10
CA ALA A 16 32.39 -10.79 -18.02
C ALA A 16 31.73 -10.66 -16.64
N GLY A 17 32.51 -10.71 -15.55
CA GLY A 17 32.03 -10.51 -14.19
C GLY A 17 31.42 -9.13 -13.98
N LEU A 18 32.10 -8.07 -14.45
CA LEU A 18 31.59 -6.70 -14.38
C LEU A 18 30.33 -6.50 -15.21
N TYR A 19 30.29 -7.09 -16.41
CA TYR A 19 29.12 -7.02 -17.29
C TYR A 19 27.90 -7.71 -16.67
N LEU A 20 28.08 -8.92 -16.13
CA LEU A 20 26.99 -9.67 -15.50
C LEU A 20 26.54 -9.07 -14.17
N SER A 21 27.40 -8.34 -13.46
CA SER A 21 27.05 -7.68 -12.20
C SER A 21 26.02 -6.55 -12.38
N ARG A 22 25.89 -5.97 -13.57
CA ARG A 22 25.02 -4.81 -13.81
C ARG A 22 23.51 -5.14 -13.71
N LYS A 23 23.09 -6.26 -14.31
CA LYS A 23 21.67 -6.69 -14.35
C LYS A 23 21.06 -6.92 -12.96
N PRO A 24 21.72 -7.61 -12.01
CA PRO A 24 21.19 -7.79 -10.66
C PRO A 24 20.82 -6.49 -9.95
N TRP A 25 21.61 -5.43 -10.12
CA TRP A 25 21.32 -4.13 -9.49
C TRP A 25 20.09 -3.45 -10.09
N GLU A 26 19.88 -3.57 -11.40
CA GLU A 26 18.66 -3.07 -12.05
C GLU A 26 17.43 -3.84 -11.58
N VAL A 27 17.52 -5.18 -11.52
CA VAL A 27 16.43 -6.04 -11.04
C VAL A 27 16.11 -5.75 -9.57
N TYR A 28 17.14 -5.59 -8.72
CA TYR A 28 16.95 -5.25 -7.32
C TYR A 28 16.23 -3.91 -7.17
N ARG A 29 16.64 -2.90 -7.95
CA ARG A 29 16.01 -1.58 -7.91
C ARG A 29 14.56 -1.64 -8.35
N ASP A 30 14.25 -2.38 -9.42
CA ASP A 30 12.88 -2.56 -9.89
C ASP A 30 12.01 -3.31 -8.87
N GLN A 31 12.57 -4.32 -8.18
CA GLN A 31 11.87 -5.04 -7.12
C GLN A 31 11.61 -4.14 -5.90
N ASP A 32 12.58 -3.31 -5.51
CA ASP A 32 12.42 -2.34 -4.42
C ASP A 32 11.31 -1.33 -4.73
N TYR A 33 11.28 -0.80 -5.95
CA TYR A 33 10.21 0.11 -6.39
C TYR A 33 8.83 -0.55 -6.34
N LYS A 34 8.69 -1.75 -6.93
CA LYS A 34 7.42 -2.50 -6.91
C LYS A 34 6.97 -2.84 -5.49
N SER A 35 7.90 -3.24 -4.62
CA SER A 35 7.60 -3.56 -3.22
C SER A 35 7.09 -2.34 -2.45
N LYS A 36 7.71 -1.17 -2.67
CA LYS A 36 7.26 0.10 -2.06
C LYS A 36 5.89 0.52 -2.57
N GLU A 37 5.64 0.39 -3.86
CA GLU A 37 4.34 0.69 -4.47
C GLU A 37 3.23 -0.19 -3.89
N ILE A 38 3.43 -1.51 -3.87
CA ILE A 38 2.48 -2.46 -3.28
C ILE A 38 2.24 -2.17 -1.80
N SER A 39 3.30 -1.84 -1.06
CA SER A 39 3.17 -1.49 0.36
C SER A 39 2.34 -0.22 0.57
N ALA A 40 2.54 0.80 -0.27
CA ALA A 40 1.78 2.04 -0.20
C ALA A 40 0.29 1.81 -0.55
N GLU A 41 0.01 1.03 -1.60
CA GLU A 41 -1.35 0.64 -1.96
C GLU A 41 -2.05 -0.13 -0.83
N MET A 42 -1.35 -1.09 -0.23
CA MET A 42 -1.88 -1.88 0.89
C MET A 42 -2.21 -1.00 2.10
N GLN A 43 -1.32 -0.05 2.45
CA GLN A 43 -1.58 0.90 3.54
C GLN A 43 -2.78 1.80 3.25
N ALA A 44 -2.92 2.27 2.00
CA ALA A 44 -4.07 3.06 1.59
C ALA A 44 -5.38 2.25 1.68
N ALA A 45 -5.36 1.00 1.21
CA ALA A 45 -6.50 0.10 1.26
C ALA A 45 -6.90 -0.22 2.72
N GLU A 46 -5.94 -0.47 3.61
CA GLU A 46 -6.24 -0.77 5.01
C GLU A 46 -6.79 0.44 5.75
N LYS A 47 -6.27 1.65 5.48
CA LYS A 47 -6.82 2.90 6.03
C LYS A 47 -8.26 3.13 5.57
N GLU A 48 -8.55 2.87 4.30
CA GLU A 48 -9.90 2.97 3.76
C GLU A 48 -10.83 1.93 4.41
N ARG A 49 -10.35 0.70 4.58
CA ARG A 49 -11.09 -0.36 5.26
C ARG A 49 -11.41 0.00 6.71
N GLU A 50 -10.47 0.59 7.43
CA GLU A 50 -10.68 1.06 8.80
C GLU A 50 -11.76 2.15 8.86
N ARG A 51 -11.74 3.10 7.91
CA ARG A 51 -12.76 4.14 7.78
C ARG A 51 -14.15 3.54 7.53
N LEU A 52 -14.25 2.64 6.56
CA LEU A 52 -15.51 1.98 6.22
C LEU A 52 -16.03 1.13 7.38
N LEU A 53 -15.16 0.47 8.15
CA LEU A 53 -15.54 -0.25 9.35
C LEU A 53 -16.09 0.69 10.42
N LYS A 54 -15.45 1.84 10.68
CA LYS A 54 -15.96 2.84 11.62
C LYS A 54 -17.33 3.38 11.20
N ASP A 55 -17.52 3.66 9.91
CA ASP A 55 -18.80 4.15 9.40
C ASP A 55 -19.89 3.06 9.48
N LYS A 56 -19.54 1.82 9.18
CA LYS A 56 -20.45 0.68 9.38
C LYS A 56 -20.84 0.51 10.85
N MET A 57 -19.90 0.62 11.78
CA MET A 57 -20.19 0.53 13.22
C MET A 57 -21.11 1.65 13.68
N LYS A 58 -20.97 2.87 13.14
CA LYS A 58 -21.91 3.98 13.43
C LYS A 58 -23.32 3.68 12.92
N ILE A 59 -23.44 3.07 11.73
CA ILE A 59 -24.73 2.71 11.14
C ILE A 59 -25.35 1.50 11.86
N ASP A 60 -24.56 0.53 12.33
CA ASP A 60 -25.10 -0.67 12.97
C ASP A 60 -25.41 -0.46 14.46
N ASN A 61 -24.84 0.57 15.10
CA ASN A 61 -25.19 0.95 16.46
C ASN A 61 -26.62 1.55 16.52
N PRO A 62 -27.54 1.03 17.36
CA PRO A 62 -28.89 1.56 17.54
C PRO A 62 -28.92 3.06 17.84
N ILE A 63 -27.99 3.56 18.67
CA ILE A 63 -27.87 4.98 19.03
C ILE A 63 -27.47 5.82 17.81
N GLY A 64 -26.56 5.31 16.98
CA GLY A 64 -26.10 5.99 15.77
C GLY A 64 -27.18 6.05 14.69
N ARG A 65 -27.97 4.98 14.52
CA ARG A 65 -29.16 5.01 13.65
C ARG A 65 -30.16 6.05 14.11
N GLU A 66 -30.45 6.10 15.41
CA GLU A 66 -31.41 7.05 15.95
C GLU A 66 -30.93 8.51 15.78
N GLN A 67 -29.64 8.78 15.99
CA GLN A 67 -29.05 10.10 15.70
C GLN A 67 -29.15 10.49 14.22
N ILE A 68 -28.81 9.58 13.29
CA ILE A 68 -28.92 9.84 11.84
C ILE A 68 -30.38 10.12 11.43
N ILE A 69 -31.32 9.40 12.03
CA ILE A 69 -32.76 9.55 11.79
C ILE A 69 -33.26 10.90 12.34
N ARG A 70 -32.80 11.30 13.53
CA ARG A 70 -33.09 12.62 14.12
C ARG A 70 -32.47 13.78 13.33
N ASP A 71 -31.23 13.63 12.83
CA ASP A 71 -30.57 14.64 11.98
C ASP A 71 -31.29 14.85 10.64
N ARG A 72 -31.99 13.80 10.15
CA ARG A 72 -32.86 13.88 8.98
C ARG A 72 -34.25 14.48 9.28
N GLY A 73 -34.46 14.96 10.50
CA GLY A 73 -35.70 15.61 10.93
C GLY A 73 -36.82 14.65 11.30
N TRP A 74 -36.53 13.35 11.44
CA TRP A 74 -37.53 12.38 11.84
C TRP A 74 -37.68 12.37 13.36
N ILE A 75 -38.91 12.55 13.84
CA ILE A 75 -39.25 12.57 15.26
C ILE A 75 -40.17 11.38 15.51
N LYS A 76 -39.89 10.62 16.57
CA LYS A 76 -40.71 9.46 16.93
C LYS A 76 -42.10 9.93 17.36
N ASN A 77 -43.15 9.24 16.92
CA ASN A 77 -44.54 9.60 17.24
C ASN A 77 -44.72 9.73 18.77
N GLY A 78 -45.09 10.93 19.22
CA GLY A 78 -45.32 11.26 20.63
C GLY A 78 -44.18 12.02 21.34
N GLU A 79 -43.01 12.21 20.70
CA GLU A 79 -41.95 13.06 21.25
C GLU A 79 -42.17 14.53 20.87
N LYS A 80 -41.98 15.45 21.82
CA LYS A 80 -41.96 16.89 21.54
C LYS A 80 -40.62 17.24 20.88
N PRO A 81 -40.59 18.05 19.81
CA PRO A 81 -39.32 18.54 19.25
C PRO A 81 -38.52 19.22 20.36
N ILE A 82 -37.25 18.86 20.48
CA ILE A 82 -36.34 19.55 21.40
C ILE A 82 -36.05 20.90 20.76
N GLU A 83 -36.74 21.94 21.23
CA GLU A 83 -36.46 23.32 20.83
C GLU A 83 -34.99 23.64 21.14
N LYS A 84 -34.27 24.14 20.13
CA LYS A 84 -32.91 24.67 20.27
C LYS A 84 -32.95 26.04 20.94
#